data_AF-A0AA85KA99-F1
#
_entry.id   AF-A0AA85KA99-F1
#
_cell.length_a   1.000
_cell.length_b   1.000
_cell.length_c   1.000
_cell.angle_alpha   90.00
_cell.angle_beta   90.00
_cell.angle_gamma   90.00
#
_symmetry.space_group_name_H-M   'P 1'
#
loop_
_entity.id
_entity.type
_entity.pdbx_description
1 polymer ?
#
loop_
_entity_poly.entity_id
_entity_poly.type
_entity_poly.pdbx_seq_one_letter_code
_entity_poly.pdbx_strand_id
1 'polypeptide(L)'
;MGPPLGPILADIFISKLENGPLKDAINELEFYCRYMDDTFLIMRNEKEAKNILDKFNEVHPTINFTIKKEKYSSVQFLDVLMTRKENGTIRGSVCRKPSSTA
;
A
#
# COMPACT_ATOMS: atom_id res chain seq x y z
N MET A 1 -6.63 -4.49 22.43
CA MET A 1 -6.68 -5.74 21.66
C MET A 1 -8.12 -5.96 21.25
N GLY A 2 -8.45 -5.75 19.97
CA GLY A 2 -9.82 -5.96 19.46
C GLY A 2 -10.21 -7.44 19.45
N PRO A 3 -11.44 -7.77 19.04
CA PRO A 3 -11.87 -9.16 18.88
C PRO A 3 -10.92 -9.91 17.93
N PRO A 4 -10.55 -11.17 18.23
CA PRO A 4 -9.52 -11.91 17.50
C PRO A 4 -9.87 -12.15 16.02
N LEU A 5 -11.15 -12.06 15.66
CA LEU A 5 -11.64 -12.27 14.30
C LEU A 5 -11.61 -11.01 13.43
N GLY A 6 -11.51 -9.81 14.04
CA GLY A 6 -11.55 -8.55 13.30
C GLY A 6 -10.52 -8.45 12.18
N PRO A 7 -9.22 -8.72 12.45
CA PRO A 7 -8.17 -8.67 11.43
C PRO A 7 -8.38 -9.67 10.28
N ILE A 8 -8.85 -10.88 10.60
CA ILE A 8 -9.10 -11.92 9.60
C ILE A 8 -10.26 -11.51 8.68
N LEU A 9 -11.35 -10.99 9.26
CA LEU A 9 -12.49 -10.54 8.47
C LEU A 9 -12.14 -9.34 7.59
N ALA A 10 -11.32 -8.40 8.10
CA ALA A 10 -10.81 -7.29 7.31
C ALA A 10 -9.95 -7.79 6.13
N ASP A 11 -9.05 -8.74 6.39
CA ASP A 11 -8.18 -9.32 5.36
C ASP A 11 -8.97 -10.05 4.26
N ILE A 12 -9.98 -10.85 4.64
CA ILE A 12 -10.88 -11.53 3.71
C ILE A 12 -11.68 -10.51 2.87
N PHE A 13 -12.16 -9.44 3.51
CA PHE A 13 -12.95 -8.42 2.82
C PHE A 13 -12.13 -7.68 1.78
N ILE A 14 -10.92 -7.22 2.14
CA ILE A 14 -10.00 -6.57 1.19
C ILE A 14 -9.62 -7.54 0.08
N SER A 15 -9.30 -8.80 0.41
CA SER A 15 -9.00 -9.85 -0.58
C SER A 15 -10.14 -10.05 -1.59
N LYS A 16 -11.40 -9.91 -1.15
CA LYS A 16 -12.57 -10.01 -2.04
C LYS A 16 -12.65 -8.81 -2.99
N LEU A 17 -12.29 -7.61 -2.54
CA LEU A 17 -12.23 -6.43 -3.40
C LEU A 17 -11.10 -6.54 -4.43
N GLU A 18 -9.93 -7.00 -3.99
CA GLU A 18 -8.75 -7.24 -4.83
C GLU A 18 -9.02 -8.28 -5.92
N ASN A 19 -9.68 -9.39 -5.59
CA ASN A 19 -9.97 -10.47 -6.53
C ASN A 19 -11.25 -10.27 -7.34
N GLY A 20 -12.00 -9.20 -7.06
CA GLY A 20 -13.23 -8.86 -7.77
C GLY A 20 -13.05 -7.55 -8.55
N PRO A 21 -13.65 -6.44 -8.10
CA PRO A 21 -13.69 -5.18 -8.84
C PRO A 21 -12.31 -4.55 -9.10
N LEU A 22 -11.30 -4.83 -8.26
CA LEU A 22 -9.95 -4.29 -8.44
C LEU A 22 -9.01 -5.20 -9.21
N LYS A 23 -9.45 -6.41 -9.56
CA LYS A 23 -8.58 -7.43 -10.14
C LYS A 23 -7.88 -6.95 -11.41
N ASP A 24 -8.65 -6.37 -12.33
CA ASP A 24 -8.12 -5.90 -13.60
C ASP A 24 -7.16 -4.71 -13.39
N ALA A 25 -7.53 -3.78 -12.51
CA ALA A 25 -6.67 -2.64 -12.17
C ALA A 25 -5.36 -3.07 -11.52
N ILE A 26 -5.37 -4.10 -10.66
CA ILE A 26 -4.18 -4.63 -10.01
C ILE A 26 -3.29 -5.39 -11.01
N ASN A 27 -3.90 -6.14 -11.94
CA ASN A 27 -3.16 -6.89 -12.95
C ASN A 27 -2.43 -5.99 -13.96
N GLU A 28 -2.91 -4.76 -14.17
CA GLU A 28 -2.24 -3.76 -15.01
C GLU A 28 -0.99 -3.15 -14.34
N LEU A 29 -0.83 -3.32 -13.02
CA LEU A 29 0.29 -2.77 -12.27
C LEU A 29 1.56 -3.57 -12.48
N GLU A 30 2.69 -2.87 -12.52
CA GLU A 30 4.01 -3.51 -12.59
C GLU A 30 4.35 -4.23 -11.27
N PHE A 31 3.88 -3.69 -10.15
CA PHE A 31 4.07 -4.29 -8.84
C PHE A 31 2.93 -3.92 -7.89
N TYR A 32 2.41 -4.92 -7.20
CA TYR A 32 1.42 -4.78 -6.13
C TYR A 32 1.76 -5.75 -5.00
N CYS A 33 1.85 -5.24 -3.77
CA CYS A 33 2.00 -6.05 -2.56
C CYS A 33 1.12 -5.48 -1.46
N ARG A 34 0.53 -6.36 -0.64
CA ARG A 34 -0.30 -5.97 0.50
C ARG A 34 0.18 -6.66 1.76
N TYR A 35 0.21 -5.92 2.86
CA TYR A 35 0.37 -6.41 4.21
C TYR A 35 -0.79 -5.88 5.07
N MET A 36 -1.76 -6.73 5.35
CA MET A 36 -3.01 -6.35 6.03
C MET A 36 -3.69 -5.14 5.36
N ASP A 37 -3.66 -3.98 5.99
CA ASP A 37 -4.24 -2.71 5.53
C ASP A 37 -3.26 -1.83 4.73
N ASP A 38 -1.95 -2.09 4.82
CA ASP A 38 -0.93 -1.35 4.09
C ASP A 38 -0.66 -2.00 2.71
N THR A 39 -0.65 -1.18 1.66
CA THR A 39 -0.35 -1.61 0.28
C THR A 39 0.87 -0.87 -0.26
N PHE A 40 1.64 -1.55 -1.11
CA PHE A 40 2.79 -1.01 -1.80
C PHE A 40 2.65 -1.23 -3.30
N LEU A 41 2.77 -0.14 -4.05
CA LEU A 41 2.58 -0.11 -5.49
C LEU A 41 3.71 0.68 -6.16
N ILE A 42 4.11 0.26 -7.36
CA ILE A 42 5.05 1.00 -8.20
C ILE A 42 4.27 1.64 -9.35
N MET A 43 4.38 2.96 -9.48
CA MET A 43 3.69 3.76 -10.50
C MET A 43 4.70 4.61 -11.28
N ARG A 44 4.47 4.78 -12.58
CA ARG A 44 5.38 5.54 -13.45
C ARG A 44 5.26 7.03 -13.28
N ASN A 45 4.04 7.51 -13.01
CA ASN A 45 3.73 8.92 -12.87
C ASN A 45 2.61 9.17 -11.86
N GLU A 46 2.52 10.41 -11.38
CA GLU A 46 1.52 10.79 -10.38
C GLU A 46 0.08 10.75 -10.91
N LYS A 47 -0.11 10.88 -12.22
CA LYS A 47 -1.44 10.88 -12.84
C LYS A 47 -2.05 9.47 -12.81
N GLU A 48 -1.26 8.46 -13.15
CA GLU A 48 -1.62 7.04 -13.02
C GLU A 48 -1.88 6.69 -11.55
N ALA A 49 -1.03 7.15 -10.64
CA ALA A 49 -1.23 6.92 -9.21
C ALA A 49 -2.58 7.49 -8.71
N LYS A 50 -2.97 8.70 -9.15
CA LYS A 50 -4.28 9.28 -8.82
C LYS A 50 -5.42 8.50 -9.44
N ASN A 51 -5.32 8.14 -10.72
CA ASN A 51 -6.35 7.36 -11.41
C ASN A 51 -6.59 6.00 -10.74
N ILE A 52 -5.53 5.33 -10.30
CA ILE A 52 -5.64 4.08 -9.53
C ILE A 52 -6.29 4.34 -8.17
N LEU A 53 -5.90 5.41 -7.47
CA LEU A 53 -6.53 5.79 -6.20
C LEU A 53 -8.03 6.02 -6.33
N ASP A 54 -8.44 6.72 -7.38
CA ASP A 54 -9.86 7.02 -7.64
C ASP A 54 -10.62 5.70 -7.90
N LYS A 55 -10.09 4.81 -8.76
CA LYS A 55 -10.66 3.47 -8.97
C LYS A 55 -10.78 2.68 -7.66
N PHE A 56 -9.78 2.74 -6.78
CA PHE A 56 -9.79 2.06 -5.49
C PHE A 56 -10.88 2.60 -4.55
N ASN A 57 -11.07 3.92 -4.54
CA ASN A 57 -12.09 4.58 -3.72
C ASN A 57 -13.52 4.41 -4.28
N GLU A 58 -13.69 4.16 -5.57
CA GLU A 58 -15.00 3.90 -6.18
C GLU A 58 -15.59 2.53 -5.79
N VAL A 59 -14.76 1.58 -5.36
CA VAL A 59 -15.17 0.19 -5.08
C VAL A 59 -16.14 0.08 -3.92
N HIS A 60 -15.98 0.92 -2.89
CA HIS A 60 -16.80 0.82 -1.69
C HIS A 60 -16.98 2.17 -1.00
N PRO A 61 -18.23 2.62 -0.75
CA PRO A 61 -18.53 3.98 -0.28
C PRO A 61 -17.97 4.30 1.11
N THR A 62 -17.67 3.28 1.92
CA THR A 62 -17.18 3.44 3.30
C THR A 62 -15.67 3.26 3.42
N ILE A 63 -15.00 2.68 2.42
CA ILE A 63 -13.55 2.46 2.48
C ILE A 63 -12.87 3.59 1.73
N ASN A 64 -11.90 4.22 2.38
CA ASN A 64 -11.09 5.27 1.79
C ASN A 64 -9.63 4.83 1.78
N PHE A 65 -9.11 4.61 0.57
CA PHE A 65 -7.70 4.41 0.31
C PHE A 65 -6.98 5.75 0.26
N THR A 66 -5.74 5.76 0.74
CA THR A 66 -4.87 6.95 0.70
C THR A 66 -3.51 6.56 0.13
N ILE A 67 -2.87 7.50 -0.59
CA ILE A 67 -1.53 7.29 -1.14
C ILE A 67 -0.53 8.14 -0.39
N LYS A 68 0.53 7.48 0.09
CA LYS A 68 1.77 8.14 0.53
C LYS A 68 2.78 8.05 -0.60
N LYS A 69 3.11 9.20 -1.18
CA LYS A 69 4.12 9.29 -2.24
C LYS A 69 5.52 9.18 -1.64
N GLU A 70 6.47 8.71 -2.45
CA GLU A 70 7.88 8.82 -2.09
C GLU A 70 8.29 10.30 -1.94
N LYS A 71 9.22 10.55 -1.03
CA LYS A 71 9.83 11.86 -0.80
C LYS A 71 11.34 11.69 -0.77
N TYR A 72 12.07 12.51 -1.52
CA TYR A 72 13.53 12.39 -1.67
C TYR A 72 13.97 10.97 -2.06
N SER A 73 13.30 10.40 -3.07
CA SER A 73 13.53 9.02 -3.56
C SER A 73 13.38 7.94 -2.49
N SER A 74 12.67 8.24 -1.39
CA SER A 74 12.49 7.31 -0.28
C SER A 74 11.03 7.24 0.16
N VAL A 75 10.59 6.04 0.52
CA VAL A 75 9.25 5.77 1.04
C VAL A 75 9.33 4.74 2.16
N GLN A 76 8.52 4.94 3.19
CA GLN A 76 8.40 3.96 4.27
C GLN A 76 7.26 3.00 3.95
N PHE A 77 7.54 1.71 4.05
CA PHE A 77 6.55 0.64 4.01
C PHE A 77 6.79 -0.28 5.20
N LEU A 78 5.81 -0.39 6.10
CA LEU A 78 5.97 -1.04 7.40
C LEU A 78 7.17 -0.45 8.18
N ASP A 79 8.07 -1.32 8.68
CA ASP A 79 9.30 -0.95 9.38
C ASP A 79 10.53 -0.89 8.43
N VAL A 80 10.31 -0.68 7.13
CA VAL A 80 11.38 -0.61 6.13
C VAL A 80 11.32 0.72 5.38
N LEU A 81 12.40 1.49 5.47
CA LEU A 81 12.64 2.63 4.59
C LEU A 81 13.24 2.10 3.29
N MET A 82 12.51 2.28 2.20
CA MET A 82 12.93 1.91 0.86
C MET A 82 13.44 3.17 0.16
N THR A 83 14.69 3.17 -0.27
CA THR A 83 15.31 4.28 -1.00
C THR A 83 15.71 3.81 -2.41
N ARG A 84 15.18 4.49 -3.43
CA ARG A 84 15.58 4.29 -4.83
C ARG A 84 16.94 4.93 -5.08
N LYS A 85 17.88 4.15 -5.60
CA LYS A 85 19.19 4.63 -6.07
C LYS A 85 19.11 5.08 -7.53
N GLU A 86 20.09 5.88 -7.95
CA GLU A 86 20.20 6.38 -9.33
C GLU A 86 20.31 5.26 -10.38
N ASN A 87 20.89 4.12 -10.00
CA ASN A 87 20.99 2.94 -10.87
C ASN A 87 19.68 2.11 -10.96
N GLY A 88 18.58 2.61 -10.41
CA GLY A 88 17.28 1.94 -10.40
C GLY A 88 17.10 0.86 -9.34
N THR A 89 18.14 0.51 -8.57
CA THR A 89 18.02 -0.46 -7.48
C THR A 89 17.38 0.15 -6.23
N ILE A 90 16.68 -0.66 -5.45
CA ILE A 90 16.09 -0.26 -4.17
C ILE A 90 16.99 -0.71 -3.02
N ARG A 91 17.33 0.22 -2.12
CA ARG A 91 17.97 -0.08 -0.84
C ARG A 91 16.92 -0.09 0.25
N GLY A 92 16.77 -1.21 0.94
CA GLY A 92 16.01 -1.29 2.19
C GLY A 92 16.90 -0.99 3.39
N SER A 93 16.41 -0.18 4.33
CA SER A 93 16.97 -0.07 5.68
C SER A 93 15.87 -0.22 6.70
N VAL A 94 16.13 -1.01 7.74
CA VAL A 94 15.17 -1.21 8.84
C VAL A 94 15.00 0.10 9.60
N CYS A 95 13.77 0.60 9.65
CA CYS A 95 13.36 1.76 10.42
C CYS A 95 12.47 1.28 11.56
N ARG A 96 12.93 1.41 12.80
CA ARG A 96 12.08 1.23 13.97
C ARG A 96 11.46 2.56 14.35
N LYS A 97 10.14 2.58 14.60
CA LYS A 97 9.53 3.71 15.30
C LYS A 97 10.26 3.92 16.63
N PRO A 98 10.47 5.17 17.08
CA PRO A 98 11.02 5.41 18.41
C PRO A 98 10.12 4.73 19.43
N SER A 99 10.69 3.86 20.25
CA SER A 99 10.00 3.25 21.37
C SER A 99 9.50 4.38 22.26
N SER A 100 8.19 4.46 22.50
CA SER A 100 7.66 5.32 23.55
C SER A 100 8.07 4.69 24.88
N THR A 101 9.27 5.02 25.36
CA THR A 101 9.68 4.69 26.72
C THR A 101 8.84 5.56 27.64
N ALA A 102 7.80 4.98 28.23
CA ALA A 102 7.14 5.54 29.41
C ALA A 102 7.94 5.18 30.66
#